data_AF-A0A1V9ZV99-F1
#
_entry.id   AF-A0A1V9ZV99-F1
#
_cell.length_a   1.000
_cell.length_b   1.000
_cell.length_c   1.000
_cell.angle_alpha   90.00
_cell.angle_beta   90.00
_cell.angle_gamma   90.00
#
_symmetry.space_group_name_H-M   'P 1'
#
loop_
_entity.id
_entity.type
_entity.pdbx_description
1 polymer ?
#
loop_
_entity_poly.entity_id
_entity_poly.type
_entity_poly.pdbx_seq_one_letter_code
_entity_poly.pdbx_strand_id
1 'polypeptide(L)'
;MEPAPSKPKGGRPRDGVWADFDESTTKIRACICTWCRLEMKSEPKRMIHHLAQKCKHIDLVVRNKYLLRWNEMSANHEDESVPRKIQKTSPKKRKILIAGGNFNTVYLKYMAALTGKPRPRICFLPTANGDSQSCILEFYQQCAPLNVEPFVQLLFVSKNNLDFDEMLLSMDAIVCSGGNTVNQQAIWKAHGIDDILKQAWDKGIVLGGASAGGLCWFEEGTTDSRPKRLTTVKCLGFLPGSHCPHYDSQLDRRPLYQKLISTGELKPGYACDDDAGIYFEDHEPIRAVTARADARVYYVSMVNGQIQEQVLPTHSINTDTSCTI
;
A
#
# COMPACT_ATOMS: atom_id res chain seq x y z
N MET A 1 -37.88 -11.16 60.50
CA MET A 1 -37.45 -11.72 59.20
C MET A 1 -37.19 -10.55 58.27
N GLU A 2 -35.94 -10.09 58.22
CA GLU A 2 -35.51 -9.08 57.24
C GLU A 2 -35.17 -9.77 55.91
N PRO A 3 -35.53 -9.20 54.74
CA PRO A 3 -35.21 -9.79 53.46
C PRO A 3 -33.74 -9.56 53.11
N ALA A 4 -33.07 -10.62 52.67
CA ALA A 4 -31.66 -10.61 52.27
C ALA A 4 -31.39 -9.62 51.12
N PRO A 5 -30.20 -8.99 51.08
CA PRO A 5 -29.83 -8.05 50.03
C PRO A 5 -29.72 -8.77 48.68
N SER A 6 -30.39 -8.23 47.66
CA SER A 6 -30.34 -8.73 46.29
C SER A 6 -28.92 -8.61 45.73
N LYS A 7 -28.33 -9.74 45.35
CA LYS A 7 -27.04 -9.79 44.65
C LYS A 7 -27.09 -8.92 43.37
N PRO A 8 -26.04 -8.15 43.06
CA PRO A 8 -25.95 -7.46 41.78
C PRO A 8 -25.92 -8.51 40.66
N LYS A 9 -26.81 -8.34 39.66
CA LYS A 9 -26.83 -9.19 38.46
C LYS A 9 -25.46 -9.08 37.78
N GLY A 10 -24.68 -10.15 37.86
CA GLY A 10 -23.38 -10.26 37.19
C GLY A 10 -23.53 -10.14 35.69
N GLY A 11 -23.32 -8.94 35.16
CA GLY A 11 -23.14 -8.69 33.74
C GLY A 11 -21.69 -8.96 33.35
N ARG A 12 -21.48 -9.65 32.22
CA ARG A 12 -20.16 -9.78 31.57
C ARG A 12 -19.53 -8.38 31.42
N PRO A 13 -18.21 -8.21 31.62
CA PRO A 13 -17.55 -6.91 31.39
C PRO A 13 -17.93 -6.36 30.01
N ARG A 14 -18.40 -5.11 29.94
CA ARG A 14 -18.75 -4.46 28.67
C ARG A 14 -17.48 -4.37 27.82
N ASP A 15 -17.53 -4.94 26.61
CA ASP A 15 -16.45 -4.81 25.63
C ASP A 15 -16.20 -3.33 25.33
N GLY A 16 -14.92 -2.91 25.23
CA GLY A 16 -14.55 -1.52 24.99
C GLY A 16 -15.12 -0.90 23.71
N VAL A 17 -15.64 -1.71 22.77
CA VAL A 17 -16.37 -1.24 21.59
C VAL A 17 -17.62 -0.41 21.93
N TRP A 18 -18.20 -0.59 23.12
CA TRP A 18 -19.38 0.15 23.55
C TRP A 18 -19.14 1.66 23.73
N ALA A 19 -17.90 2.14 23.75
CA ALA A 19 -17.60 3.57 23.76
C ALA A 19 -18.08 4.30 22.49
N ASP A 20 -18.29 3.56 21.39
CA ASP A 20 -18.63 4.10 20.07
C ASP A 20 -20.07 3.74 19.62
N PHE A 21 -20.91 3.29 20.56
CA PHE A 21 -22.29 2.89 20.29
C PHE A 21 -23.26 3.38 21.38
N ASP A 22 -24.45 3.77 20.96
CA ASP A 22 -25.57 4.18 21.80
C ASP A 22 -26.62 3.06 21.89
N GLU A 23 -27.23 2.92 23.06
CA GLU A 23 -28.30 1.95 23.37
C GLU A 23 -29.71 2.57 23.27
N SER A 24 -29.84 3.81 22.78
CA SER A 24 -31.11 4.57 22.66
C SER A 24 -32.15 4.00 21.67
N THR A 25 -31.99 2.77 21.18
CA THR A 25 -32.93 2.12 20.27
C THR A 25 -34.05 1.40 21.03
N THR A 26 -35.26 1.44 20.47
CA THR A 26 -36.43 0.72 21.00
C THR A 26 -36.40 -0.79 20.72
N LYS A 27 -35.43 -1.27 19.92
CA LYS A 27 -35.31 -2.68 19.54
C LYS A 27 -34.41 -3.45 20.51
N ILE A 28 -34.89 -4.61 20.93
CA ILE A 28 -34.16 -5.54 21.81
C ILE A 28 -32.89 -6.02 21.11
N ARG A 29 -31.75 -5.90 21.81
CA ARG A 29 -30.40 -6.27 21.31
C ARG A 29 -29.99 -5.52 20.05
N ALA A 30 -30.32 -4.24 19.98
CA ALA A 30 -29.81 -3.34 18.96
C ALA A 30 -28.99 -2.22 19.60
N CYS A 31 -28.15 -1.58 18.80
CA CYS A 31 -27.36 -0.41 19.15
C CYS A 31 -27.21 0.49 17.93
N ILE A 32 -26.88 1.77 18.14
CA ILE A 32 -26.70 2.77 17.10
C ILE A 32 -25.23 3.22 17.11
N CYS A 33 -24.56 3.15 15.97
CA CYS A 33 -23.20 3.67 15.84
C CYS A 33 -23.19 5.19 16.07
N THR A 34 -22.35 5.70 16.97
CA THR A 34 -22.29 7.14 17.26
C THR A 34 -21.77 7.97 16.08
N TRP A 35 -20.94 7.37 15.23
CA TRP A 35 -20.29 8.01 14.08
C TRP A 35 -21.20 8.16 12.85
N CYS A 36 -21.93 7.10 12.47
CA CYS A 36 -22.74 7.12 11.24
C CYS A 36 -24.24 6.92 11.47
N ARG A 37 -24.67 6.81 12.73
CA ARG A 37 -26.07 6.62 13.15
C ARG A 37 -26.74 5.36 12.57
N LEU A 38 -25.95 4.41 12.07
CA LEU A 38 -26.47 3.12 11.60
C LEU A 38 -26.90 2.26 12.81
N GLU A 39 -28.17 1.85 12.82
CA GLU A 39 -28.71 0.88 13.76
C GLU A 39 -28.31 -0.55 13.37
N MET A 40 -27.86 -1.36 14.33
CA MET A 40 -27.49 -2.75 14.12
C MET A 40 -27.67 -3.61 15.37
N LYS A 41 -27.50 -4.94 15.22
CA LYS A 41 -27.53 -5.87 16.36
C LYS A 41 -26.37 -5.59 17.31
N SER A 42 -26.65 -5.58 18.61
CA SER A 42 -25.70 -5.34 19.71
C SER A 42 -24.80 -6.56 19.97
N GLU A 43 -24.03 -6.95 18.95
CA GLU A 43 -23.09 -8.06 18.98
C GLU A 43 -21.66 -7.50 18.78
N PRO A 44 -20.74 -7.65 19.76
CA PRO A 44 -19.41 -7.00 19.70
C PRO A 44 -18.65 -7.26 18.40
N LYS A 45 -18.68 -8.49 17.87
CA LYS A 45 -18.03 -8.81 16.58
C LYS A 45 -18.60 -8.00 15.41
N ARG A 46 -19.92 -7.81 15.36
CA ARG A 46 -20.57 -6.99 14.31
C ARG A 46 -20.28 -5.50 14.48
N MET A 47 -20.28 -5.04 15.72
CA MET A 47 -19.97 -3.66 16.09
C MET A 47 -18.52 -3.31 15.68
N ILE A 48 -17.55 -4.17 16.04
CA ILE A 48 -16.14 -4.01 15.67
C ILE A 48 -15.97 -4.07 14.15
N HIS A 49 -16.56 -5.05 13.47
CA HIS A 49 -16.54 -5.14 12.01
C HIS A 49 -17.08 -3.87 11.34
N HIS A 50 -18.17 -3.32 11.87
CA HIS A 50 -18.74 -2.09 11.35
C HIS A 50 -17.78 -0.91 11.48
N LEU A 51 -17.22 -0.68 12.68
CA LEU A 51 -16.27 0.42 12.91
C LEU A 51 -14.99 0.25 12.08
N ALA A 52 -14.49 -0.98 11.94
CA ALA A 52 -13.27 -1.28 11.20
C ALA A 52 -13.43 -1.19 9.68
N GLN A 53 -14.56 -1.65 9.12
CA GLN A 53 -14.69 -1.93 7.68
C GLN A 53 -15.81 -1.16 6.97
N LYS A 54 -16.84 -0.66 7.70
CA LYS A 54 -18.08 -0.17 7.07
C LYS A 54 -18.51 1.23 7.47
N CYS A 55 -18.06 1.74 8.61
CA CYS A 55 -18.51 3.03 9.12
C CYS A 55 -17.90 4.17 8.30
N LYS A 56 -18.70 4.88 7.50
CA LYS A 56 -18.22 5.91 6.56
C LYS A 56 -17.68 7.19 7.21
N HIS A 57 -18.10 7.47 8.45
CA HIS A 57 -17.84 8.75 9.13
C HIS A 57 -16.99 8.59 10.40
N ILE A 58 -16.45 7.39 10.64
CA ILE A 58 -15.54 7.16 11.75
C ILE A 58 -14.20 7.85 11.50
N ASP A 59 -13.64 8.46 12.56
CA ASP A 59 -12.28 8.98 12.52
C ASP A 59 -11.24 7.87 12.25
N LEU A 60 -10.15 8.23 11.56
CA LEU A 60 -9.12 7.27 11.13
C LEU A 60 -8.34 6.65 12.31
N VAL A 61 -8.08 7.40 13.39
CA VAL A 61 -7.40 6.87 14.58
C VAL A 61 -8.28 5.81 15.25
N VAL A 62 -9.57 6.12 15.39
CA VAL A 62 -10.54 5.20 15.98
C VAL A 62 -10.76 3.98 15.07
N ARG A 63 -10.80 4.17 13.75
CA ARG A 63 -10.87 3.06 12.77
C ARG A 63 -9.67 2.12 12.91
N ASN A 64 -8.46 2.66 12.93
CA ASN A 64 -7.23 1.86 13.00
C ASN A 64 -7.15 1.02 14.28
N LYS A 65 -7.63 1.56 15.42
CA LYS A 65 -7.79 0.81 16.67
C LYS A 65 -8.67 -0.43 16.50
N TYR A 66 -9.83 -0.31 15.84
CA TYR A 66 -10.74 -1.44 15.63
C TYR A 66 -10.32 -2.36 14.49
N LEU A 67 -9.56 -1.86 13.51
CA LEU A 67 -8.99 -2.67 12.44
C LEU A 67 -8.03 -3.74 12.98
N LEU A 68 -7.15 -3.37 13.92
CA LEU A 68 -6.25 -4.32 14.59
C LEU A 68 -7.04 -5.40 15.35
N ARG A 69 -8.02 -5.01 16.17
CA ARG A 69 -8.90 -5.96 16.88
C ARG A 69 -9.68 -6.86 15.92
N TRP A 70 -10.15 -6.34 14.79
CA TRP A 70 -10.87 -7.13 13.78
C TRP A 70 -9.98 -8.20 13.14
N ASN A 71 -8.73 -7.86 12.84
CA ASN A 71 -7.78 -8.79 12.25
C ASN A 71 -7.42 -9.93 13.22
N GLU A 72 -7.18 -9.62 14.50
CA GLU A 72 -6.96 -10.63 15.56
C GLU A 72 -8.17 -11.58 15.74
N MET A 73 -9.39 -11.05 15.67
CA MET A 73 -10.62 -11.84 15.79
C MET A 73 -10.91 -12.71 14.56
N SER A 74 -10.42 -12.30 13.39
CA SER A 74 -10.66 -13.01 12.12
C SER A 74 -9.63 -14.11 11.88
N ALA A 75 -8.42 -14.00 12.45
CA ALA A 75 -7.38 -15.01 12.37
C ALA A 75 -7.67 -16.30 13.18
N ASN A 76 -8.56 -16.23 14.18
CA ASN A 76 -8.83 -17.34 15.11
C ASN A 76 -9.98 -18.28 14.71
N HIS A 77 -10.49 -18.21 13.47
CA HIS A 77 -11.57 -19.10 13.01
C HIS A 77 -11.40 -19.49 11.54
N GLU A 78 -10.49 -20.42 11.26
CA GLU A 78 -10.62 -21.33 10.11
C GLU A 78 -11.35 -22.59 10.62
N ASP A 79 -12.62 -22.74 10.25
CA ASP A 79 -13.48 -23.86 10.64
C ASP A 79 -13.48 -24.90 9.51
N GLU A 80 -12.98 -26.10 9.83
CA GLU A 80 -13.04 -27.28 8.98
C GLU A 80 -14.50 -27.76 8.82
N SER A 81 -14.82 -28.30 7.64
CA SER A 81 -16.06 -29.02 7.27
C SER A 81 -17.21 -28.23 6.61
N VAL A 82 -17.02 -27.81 5.35
CA VAL A 82 -18.17 -27.64 4.40
C VAL A 82 -17.78 -28.13 3.00
N PRO A 83 -18.63 -28.92 2.29
CA PRO A 83 -18.32 -29.43 0.95
C PRO A 83 -18.16 -28.31 -0.08
N ARG A 84 -17.20 -28.48 -1.01
CA ARG A 84 -16.82 -27.54 -2.08
C ARG A 84 -18.04 -27.02 -2.87
N LYS A 85 -18.59 -25.88 -2.44
CA LYS A 85 -19.31 -24.96 -3.33
C LYS A 85 -18.26 -24.26 -4.20
N ILE A 86 -18.56 -24.15 -5.49
CA ILE A 86 -17.80 -23.38 -6.48
C ILE A 86 -17.41 -22.05 -5.84
N GLN A 87 -16.13 -21.91 -5.49
CA GLN A 87 -15.59 -20.69 -4.93
C GLN A 87 -15.72 -19.63 -6.02
N LYS A 88 -16.69 -18.73 -5.88
CA LYS A 88 -16.57 -17.41 -6.51
C LYS A 88 -15.25 -16.86 -5.99
N THR A 89 -14.23 -16.84 -6.84
CA THR A 89 -12.94 -16.25 -6.51
C THR A 89 -13.24 -14.82 -6.05
N SER A 90 -12.96 -14.51 -4.79
CA SER A 90 -12.96 -13.13 -4.34
C SER A 90 -12.07 -12.34 -5.31
N PRO A 91 -12.47 -11.13 -5.73
CA PRO A 91 -11.63 -10.32 -6.60
C PRO A 91 -10.24 -10.24 -5.98
N LYS A 92 -9.20 -10.57 -6.76
CA LYS A 92 -7.82 -10.48 -6.29
C LYS A 92 -7.58 -9.03 -5.90
N LYS A 93 -7.10 -8.80 -4.69
CA LYS A 93 -6.76 -7.45 -4.23
C LYS A 93 -5.67 -6.88 -5.15
N ARG A 94 -5.84 -5.63 -5.57
CA ARG A 94 -4.87 -4.92 -6.40
C ARG A 94 -3.74 -4.44 -5.49
N LYS A 95 -2.48 -4.71 -5.85
CA LYS A 95 -1.33 -4.54 -4.94
C LYS A 95 -0.27 -3.64 -5.54
N ILE A 96 0.19 -2.65 -4.79
CA ILE A 96 1.34 -1.81 -5.15
C ILE A 96 2.30 -1.75 -3.96
N LEU A 97 3.59 -1.98 -4.19
CA LEU A 97 4.65 -1.68 -3.22
C LEU A 97 5.49 -0.52 -3.77
N ILE A 98 5.60 0.56 -3.01
CA ILE A 98 6.46 1.70 -3.37
C ILE A 98 7.66 1.79 -2.45
N ALA A 99 8.61 2.61 -2.88
CA ALA A 99 9.92 2.67 -2.30
C ALA A 99 10.56 4.05 -2.57
N GLY A 100 11.09 4.72 -1.53
CA GLY A 100 11.74 6.02 -1.66
C GLY A 100 13.01 5.98 -2.51
N GLY A 101 13.84 4.95 -2.35
CA GLY A 101 15.07 4.75 -3.11
C GLY A 101 15.93 3.62 -2.53
N ASN A 102 17.04 3.29 -3.19
CA ASN A 102 18.03 2.27 -2.79
C ASN A 102 17.51 0.85 -2.57
N PHE A 103 16.39 0.49 -3.18
CA PHE A 103 15.80 -0.83 -2.98
C PHE A 103 16.43 -1.93 -3.84
N ASN A 104 16.80 -2.99 -3.13
CA ASN A 104 17.73 -4.05 -3.48
C ASN A 104 17.11 -5.42 -3.15
N THR A 105 17.89 -6.48 -2.91
CA THR A 105 17.39 -7.85 -2.73
C THR A 105 16.25 -7.99 -1.69
N VAL A 106 16.30 -7.21 -0.59
CA VAL A 106 15.27 -7.22 0.47
C VAL A 106 13.91 -6.78 -0.08
N TYR A 107 13.88 -5.77 -0.94
CA TYR A 107 12.67 -5.30 -1.60
C TYR A 107 12.08 -6.37 -2.51
N LEU A 108 12.92 -6.99 -3.34
CA LEU A 108 12.49 -8.03 -4.28
C LEU A 108 11.99 -9.27 -3.53
N LYS A 109 12.59 -9.62 -2.39
CA LYS A 109 12.10 -10.67 -1.49
C LYS A 109 10.69 -10.36 -0.99
N TYR A 110 10.44 -9.12 -0.55
CA TYR A 110 9.12 -8.71 -0.09
C TYR A 110 8.09 -8.64 -1.23
N MET A 111 8.47 -8.12 -2.40
CA MET A 111 7.66 -8.18 -3.63
C MET A 111 7.25 -9.62 -3.97
N ALA A 112 8.22 -10.55 -3.95
CA ALA A 112 7.98 -11.96 -4.21
C ALA A 112 6.98 -12.55 -3.21
N ALA A 113 7.15 -12.26 -1.92
CA ALA A 113 6.23 -12.71 -0.87
C ALA A 113 4.80 -12.22 -1.14
N LEU A 114 4.60 -10.94 -1.49
CA LEU A 114 3.28 -10.35 -1.75
C LEU A 114 2.51 -11.04 -2.89
N THR A 115 3.19 -11.76 -3.80
CA THR A 115 2.53 -12.56 -4.84
C THR A 115 1.80 -13.79 -4.28
N GLY A 116 2.20 -14.28 -3.12
CA GLY A 116 1.71 -15.53 -2.52
C GLY A 116 2.16 -16.80 -3.25
N LYS A 117 3.11 -16.70 -4.18
CA LYS A 117 3.62 -17.84 -4.95
C LYS A 117 4.98 -18.31 -4.44
N PRO A 118 5.29 -19.62 -4.51
CA PRO A 118 6.57 -20.16 -4.05
C PRO A 118 7.75 -19.73 -4.93
N ARG A 119 7.53 -19.54 -6.23
CA ARG A 119 8.53 -19.08 -7.21
C ARG A 119 7.88 -18.15 -8.24
N PRO A 120 7.64 -16.86 -7.89
CA PRO A 120 6.93 -15.93 -8.76
C PRO A 120 7.79 -15.49 -9.95
N ARG A 121 7.12 -15.19 -11.07
CA ARG A 121 7.72 -14.51 -12.22
C ARG A 121 7.73 -13.01 -11.98
N ILE A 122 8.93 -12.41 -11.88
CA ILE A 122 9.09 -10.98 -11.58
C ILE A 122 9.68 -10.30 -12.81
N CYS A 123 8.91 -9.42 -13.42
CA CYS A 123 9.37 -8.59 -14.54
C CYS A 123 9.94 -7.27 -14.04
N PHE A 124 11.12 -6.92 -14.54
CA PHE A 124 11.71 -5.60 -14.38
C PHE A 124 11.49 -4.75 -15.63
N LEU A 125 11.03 -3.51 -15.42
CA LEU A 125 10.86 -2.47 -16.43
C LEU A 125 11.93 -1.38 -16.23
N PRO A 126 13.06 -1.46 -16.96
CA PRO A 126 14.17 -0.50 -16.84
C PRO A 126 13.93 0.82 -17.60
N THR A 127 12.73 1.08 -18.09
CA THR A 127 12.45 2.21 -19.00
C THR A 127 12.90 3.56 -18.45
N ALA A 128 12.79 3.78 -17.13
CA ALA A 128 13.17 5.05 -16.51
C ALA A 128 14.67 5.32 -16.57
N ASN A 129 15.51 4.29 -16.62
CA ASN A 129 16.96 4.42 -16.79
C ASN A 129 17.42 4.23 -18.24
N GLY A 130 16.49 4.20 -19.20
CA GLY A 130 16.79 4.06 -20.62
C GLY A 130 17.23 2.65 -21.01
N ASP A 131 16.67 1.62 -20.38
CA ASP A 131 17.04 0.21 -20.61
C ASP A 131 18.54 -0.04 -20.36
N SER A 132 19.08 0.57 -19.30
CA SER A 132 20.48 0.48 -18.92
C SER A 132 20.91 -0.95 -18.63
N GLN A 133 21.95 -1.41 -19.32
CA GLN A 133 22.51 -2.74 -19.10
C GLN A 133 23.07 -2.93 -17.69
N SER A 134 23.61 -1.88 -17.05
CA SER A 134 24.12 -1.99 -15.68
C SER A 134 22.98 -2.25 -14.70
N CYS A 135 21.87 -1.51 -14.80
CA CYS A 135 20.70 -1.71 -13.95
C CYS A 135 20.02 -3.06 -14.20
N ILE A 136 20.03 -3.55 -15.44
CA ILE A 136 19.55 -4.89 -15.79
C ILE A 136 20.40 -5.97 -15.11
N LEU A 137 21.72 -5.84 -15.15
CA LEU A 137 22.64 -6.77 -14.48
C LEU A 137 22.46 -6.73 -12.96
N GLU A 138 22.33 -5.55 -12.37
CA GLU A 138 22.05 -5.37 -10.94
C GLU A 138 20.73 -6.05 -10.54
N PHE A 139 19.66 -5.91 -11.32
CA PHE A 139 18.40 -6.60 -11.07
C PHE A 139 18.57 -8.12 -11.03
N TYR A 140 19.28 -8.71 -11.99
CA TYR A 140 19.56 -10.15 -11.98
C TYR A 140 20.43 -10.57 -10.79
N GLN A 141 21.45 -9.79 -10.43
CA GLN A 141 22.28 -10.04 -9.25
C GLN A 141 21.45 -10.02 -7.97
N GLN A 142 20.52 -9.06 -7.84
CA GLN A 142 19.64 -8.97 -6.68
C GLN A 142 18.62 -10.11 -6.61
N CYS A 143 18.21 -10.66 -7.75
CA CYS A 143 17.32 -11.84 -7.84
C CYS A 143 18.05 -13.16 -7.61
N ALA A 144 19.36 -13.25 -7.89
CA ALA A 144 20.13 -14.50 -7.81
C ALA A 144 20.00 -15.28 -6.48
N PRO A 145 19.96 -14.65 -5.29
CA PRO A 145 19.76 -15.37 -4.03
C PRO A 145 18.29 -15.70 -3.72
N LEU A 146 17.33 -15.28 -4.55
CA LEU A 146 15.89 -15.45 -4.31
C LEU A 146 15.32 -16.60 -5.15
N ASN A 147 14.30 -17.29 -4.62
CA ASN A 147 13.56 -18.28 -5.39
C ASN A 147 12.51 -17.60 -6.29
N VAL A 148 12.96 -16.93 -7.34
CA VAL A 148 12.12 -16.20 -8.30
C VAL A 148 12.50 -16.55 -9.73
N GLU A 149 11.63 -16.24 -10.69
CA GLU A 149 11.94 -16.26 -12.12
C GLU A 149 12.04 -14.82 -12.62
N PRO A 150 13.26 -14.24 -12.70
CA PRO A 150 13.43 -12.86 -13.14
C PRO A 150 13.26 -12.76 -14.65
N PHE A 151 12.57 -11.70 -15.08
CA PHE A 151 12.39 -11.35 -16.49
C PHE A 151 12.66 -9.85 -16.69
N VAL A 152 13.14 -9.45 -17.86
CA VAL A 152 13.35 -8.03 -18.19
C VAL A 152 12.62 -7.72 -19.48
N GLN A 153 11.76 -6.70 -19.44
CA GLN A 153 11.07 -6.19 -20.62
C GLN A 153 11.68 -4.87 -21.06
N LEU A 154 12.33 -4.89 -22.22
CA LEU A 154 12.89 -3.71 -22.87
C LEU A 154 11.83 -3.00 -23.70
N LEU A 155 11.86 -1.67 -23.73
CA LEU A 155 10.96 -0.85 -24.56
C LEU A 155 11.71 -0.08 -25.64
N PHE A 156 13.01 0.17 -25.47
CA PHE A 156 13.80 0.92 -26.45
C PHE A 156 14.25 0.07 -27.64
N VAL A 157 14.46 -1.22 -27.40
CA VAL A 157 14.84 -2.19 -28.43
C VAL A 157 14.05 -3.47 -28.21
N SER A 158 13.15 -3.81 -29.14
CA SER A 158 12.41 -5.07 -29.08
C SER A 158 13.34 -6.26 -29.30
N LYS A 159 13.23 -7.26 -28.44
CA LYS A 159 13.92 -8.54 -28.53
C LYS A 159 13.01 -9.74 -28.26
N ASN A 160 11.71 -9.50 -28.07
CA ASN A 160 10.75 -10.51 -27.67
C ASN A 160 9.85 -10.90 -28.84
N ASN A 161 9.44 -12.16 -28.88
CA ASN A 161 8.49 -12.69 -29.87
C ASN A 161 7.02 -12.56 -29.42
N LEU A 162 6.78 -12.08 -28.19
CA LEU A 162 5.46 -11.84 -27.62
C LEU A 162 5.17 -10.35 -27.60
N ASP A 163 3.90 -9.99 -27.71
CA ASP A 163 3.44 -8.62 -27.53
C ASP A 163 3.55 -8.19 -26.05
N PHE A 164 3.54 -6.87 -25.81
CA PHE A 164 3.75 -6.32 -24.48
C PHE A 164 2.69 -6.76 -23.47
N ASP A 165 1.42 -6.86 -23.89
CA ASP A 165 0.32 -7.28 -23.03
C ASP A 165 0.40 -8.77 -22.70
N GLU A 166 0.67 -9.63 -23.68
CA GLU A 166 0.90 -11.06 -23.48
C GLU A 166 2.01 -11.29 -22.46
N MET A 167 3.13 -10.58 -22.61
CA MET A 167 4.26 -10.69 -21.70
C MET A 167 3.90 -10.14 -20.32
N LEU A 168 3.51 -8.86 -20.20
CA LEU A 168 3.33 -8.19 -18.91
C LEU A 168 2.19 -8.82 -18.10
N LEU A 169 1.11 -9.25 -18.75
CA LEU A 169 -0.03 -9.89 -18.06
C LEU A 169 0.23 -11.35 -17.69
N SER A 170 1.34 -11.95 -18.15
CA SER A 170 1.78 -13.29 -17.73
C SER A 170 2.64 -13.31 -16.45
N MET A 171 2.96 -12.13 -15.92
CA MET A 171 3.84 -11.95 -14.76
C MET A 171 3.08 -12.01 -13.45
N ASP A 172 3.82 -12.24 -12.36
CA ASP A 172 3.27 -12.26 -10.99
C ASP A 172 3.55 -10.96 -10.25
N ALA A 173 4.69 -10.34 -10.57
CA ALA A 173 5.02 -9.00 -10.16
C ALA A 173 5.71 -8.22 -11.28
N ILE A 174 5.54 -6.91 -11.28
CA ILE A 174 6.21 -5.97 -12.18
C ILE A 174 6.88 -4.89 -11.33
N VAL A 175 8.20 -4.74 -11.49
CA VAL A 175 9.03 -3.78 -10.78
C VAL A 175 9.56 -2.75 -11.77
N CYS A 176 9.27 -1.48 -11.54
CA CYS A 176 9.73 -0.37 -12.37
C CYS A 176 11.00 0.26 -11.77
N SER A 177 11.96 0.58 -12.63
CA SER A 177 13.24 1.14 -12.19
C SER A 177 13.11 2.59 -11.71
N GLY A 178 14.10 3.02 -10.92
CA GLY A 178 14.40 4.44 -10.76
C GLY A 178 14.96 5.04 -12.05
N GLY A 179 15.02 6.38 -12.12
CA GLY A 179 15.54 7.12 -13.27
C GLY A 179 14.68 8.33 -13.62
N ASN A 180 14.48 8.60 -14.91
CA ASN A 180 13.72 9.75 -15.41
C ASN A 180 12.23 9.42 -15.57
N THR A 181 11.41 9.86 -14.61
CA THR A 181 9.96 9.62 -14.59
C THR A 181 9.24 10.24 -15.79
N VAL A 182 9.69 11.40 -16.28
CA VAL A 182 9.06 12.07 -17.43
C VAL A 182 9.23 11.25 -18.70
N ASN A 183 10.46 10.78 -18.98
CA ASN A 183 10.76 9.96 -20.15
C ASN A 183 10.08 8.60 -20.08
N GLN A 184 10.13 7.96 -18.90
CA GLN A 184 9.44 6.69 -18.63
C GLN A 184 7.96 6.77 -19.03
N GLN A 185 7.24 7.78 -18.53
CA GLN A 185 5.82 7.94 -18.83
C GLN A 185 5.54 8.27 -20.28
N ALA A 186 6.38 9.10 -20.92
CA ALA A 186 6.22 9.42 -22.34
C ALA A 186 6.34 8.17 -23.21
N ILE A 187 7.32 7.31 -22.93
CA ILE A 187 7.54 6.04 -23.65
C ILE A 187 6.41 5.07 -23.37
N TRP A 188 5.97 4.95 -22.11
CA TRP A 188 4.86 4.06 -21.76
C TRP A 188 3.58 4.43 -22.50
N LYS A 189 3.23 5.72 -22.54
CA LYS A 189 2.06 6.20 -23.31
C LYS A 189 2.20 5.93 -24.81
N ALA A 190 3.39 6.10 -25.38
CA ALA A 190 3.62 5.85 -26.80
C ALA A 190 3.42 4.37 -27.17
N HIS A 191 3.65 3.45 -26.23
CA HIS A 191 3.53 2.00 -26.43
C HIS A 191 2.28 1.37 -25.77
N GLY A 192 1.40 2.15 -25.16
CA GLY A 192 0.22 1.64 -24.44
C GLY A 192 0.54 0.83 -23.17
N ILE A 193 1.74 0.99 -22.62
CA ILE A 193 2.19 0.26 -21.42
C ILE A 193 1.43 0.71 -20.17
N ASP A 194 1.01 1.97 -20.11
CA ASP A 194 0.19 2.51 -19.03
C ASP A 194 -1.15 1.78 -18.90
N ASP A 195 -1.83 1.52 -20.02
CA ASP A 195 -3.07 0.74 -20.04
C ASP A 195 -2.83 -0.73 -19.66
N ILE A 196 -1.74 -1.33 -20.13
CA ILE A 196 -1.38 -2.71 -19.78
C ILE A 196 -1.06 -2.83 -18.29
N LEU A 197 -0.34 -1.87 -17.71
CA LEU A 197 -0.05 -1.83 -16.26
C LEU A 197 -1.34 -1.67 -15.44
N LYS A 198 -2.31 -0.88 -15.93
CA LYS A 198 -3.63 -0.77 -15.29
C LYS A 198 -4.35 -2.11 -15.28
N GLN A 199 -4.34 -2.83 -16.40
CA GLN A 199 -4.91 -4.17 -16.52
C GLN A 199 -4.19 -5.19 -15.62
N ALA A 200 -2.85 -5.13 -15.57
CA ALA A 200 -2.05 -5.98 -14.70
C ALA A 200 -2.46 -5.80 -13.23
N TRP A 201 -2.60 -4.55 -12.80
CA TRP A 201 -3.04 -4.20 -11.46
C TRP A 201 -4.45 -4.74 -11.17
N ASP A 202 -5.40 -4.56 -12.08
CA ASP A 202 -6.78 -5.07 -11.93
C ASP A 202 -6.85 -6.60 -11.89
N LYS A 203 -5.89 -7.30 -12.49
CA LYS A 203 -5.74 -8.77 -12.39
C LYS A 203 -5.05 -9.21 -11.09
N GLY A 204 -4.60 -8.29 -10.25
CA GLY A 204 -3.91 -8.55 -8.99
C GLY A 204 -2.44 -8.92 -9.15
N ILE A 205 -1.81 -8.57 -10.28
CA ILE A 205 -0.34 -8.60 -10.42
C ILE A 205 0.24 -7.55 -9.48
N VAL A 206 1.28 -7.92 -8.73
CA VAL A 206 1.91 -6.99 -7.77
C VAL A 206 2.74 -5.98 -8.54
N LEU A 207 2.36 -4.71 -8.48
CA LEU A 207 3.14 -3.63 -9.06
C LEU A 207 4.09 -3.04 -8.02
N GLY A 208 5.18 -2.45 -8.46
CA GLY A 208 6.01 -1.65 -7.58
C GLY A 208 7.21 -1.02 -8.25
N GLY A 209 8.02 -0.34 -7.45
CA GLY A 209 9.26 0.27 -7.90
C GLY A 209 9.79 1.29 -6.90
N ALA A 210 11.03 1.68 -7.09
CA ALA A 210 11.73 2.65 -6.26
C ALA A 210 11.96 3.96 -7.02
N SER A 211 12.03 5.08 -6.30
CA SER A 211 12.29 6.39 -6.91
C SER A 211 11.25 6.72 -7.99
N ALA A 212 11.66 6.94 -9.25
CA ALA A 212 10.74 7.10 -10.38
C ALA A 212 9.71 5.98 -10.52
N GLY A 213 10.12 4.73 -10.26
CA GLY A 213 9.25 3.55 -10.29
C GLY A 213 8.30 3.46 -9.11
N GLY A 214 8.52 4.20 -8.00
CA GLY A 214 7.56 4.33 -6.90
C GLY A 214 6.62 5.52 -7.12
N LEU A 215 7.18 6.62 -7.64
CA LEU A 215 6.47 7.85 -7.98
C LEU A 215 5.41 7.64 -9.08
N CYS A 216 5.70 6.83 -10.10
CA CYS A 216 4.83 6.69 -11.27
C CYS A 216 3.41 6.19 -10.97
N TRP A 217 3.18 5.54 -9.83
CA TRP A 217 1.87 5.00 -9.45
C TRP A 217 0.90 6.06 -8.94
N PHE A 218 1.39 7.20 -8.44
CA PHE A 218 0.57 8.26 -7.86
C PHE A 218 -0.11 9.12 -8.92
N GLU A 219 -0.97 10.06 -8.52
CA GLU A 219 -1.49 11.09 -9.43
C GLU A 219 -0.40 12.10 -9.80
N GLU A 220 0.52 12.38 -8.87
CA GLU A 220 1.56 13.39 -9.05
C GLU A 220 2.70 13.27 -8.03
N GLY A 221 3.76 14.07 -8.21
CA GLY A 221 4.81 14.21 -7.20
C GLY A 221 6.03 14.96 -7.67
N THR A 222 7.11 14.90 -6.89
CA THR A 222 8.36 15.63 -7.17
C THR A 222 9.33 14.80 -8.00
N THR A 223 9.96 15.44 -8.98
CA THR A 223 10.91 14.78 -9.89
C THR A 223 12.10 15.67 -10.23
N ASP A 224 13.26 15.05 -10.39
CA ASP A 224 14.53 15.58 -10.90
C ASP A 224 14.72 15.27 -12.39
N SER A 225 13.67 14.84 -13.11
CA SER A 225 13.71 14.50 -14.54
C SER A 225 14.20 15.64 -15.46
N ARG A 226 14.30 16.88 -14.95
CA ARG A 226 14.76 18.05 -15.69
C ARG A 226 16.02 18.62 -15.02
N PRO A 227 17.03 19.04 -15.80
CA PRO A 227 18.25 19.61 -15.23
C PRO A 227 17.98 20.82 -14.32
N LYS A 228 18.94 21.08 -13.42
CA LYS A 228 19.07 22.27 -12.56
C LYS A 228 18.08 22.46 -11.42
N ARG A 229 16.89 21.84 -11.45
CA ARG A 229 15.91 21.99 -10.36
C ARG A 229 14.96 20.80 -10.28
N LEU A 230 14.54 20.50 -9.05
CA LEU A 230 13.37 19.67 -8.81
C LEU A 230 12.11 20.37 -9.37
N THR A 231 11.24 19.58 -9.98
CA THR A 231 9.96 20.01 -10.56
C THR A 231 8.85 19.04 -10.16
N THR A 232 7.63 19.29 -10.63
CA THR A 232 6.50 18.36 -10.47
C THR A 232 6.24 17.57 -11.75
N VAL A 233 5.53 16.46 -11.61
CA VAL A 233 5.07 15.63 -12.72
C VAL A 233 3.71 15.02 -12.38
N LYS A 234 2.83 14.89 -13.38
CA LYS A 234 1.61 14.06 -13.29
C LYS A 234 1.97 12.62 -13.66
N CYS A 235 1.40 11.67 -12.94
CA CYS A 235 1.74 10.25 -13.00
C CYS A 235 0.54 9.42 -13.47
N LEU A 236 0.59 8.09 -13.32
CA LEU A 236 -0.45 7.18 -13.82
C LEU A 236 -1.79 7.30 -13.07
N GLY A 237 -1.77 7.80 -11.83
CA GLY A 237 -2.97 8.02 -11.04
C GLY A 237 -3.63 6.75 -10.50
N PHE A 238 -2.87 5.67 -10.31
CA PHE A 238 -3.39 4.44 -9.70
C PHE A 238 -3.61 4.64 -8.19
N LEU A 239 -2.70 5.37 -7.54
CA LEU A 239 -2.79 5.78 -6.15
C LEU A 239 -3.14 7.28 -6.06
N PRO A 240 -4.09 7.67 -5.18
CA PRO A 240 -4.46 9.06 -5.02
C PRO A 240 -3.38 9.86 -4.29
N GLY A 241 -3.38 11.17 -4.51
CA GLY A 241 -2.46 12.10 -3.86
C GLY A 241 -1.10 12.17 -4.53
N SER A 242 -0.11 12.63 -3.78
CA SER A 242 1.24 12.85 -4.29
C SER A 242 2.30 11.97 -3.61
N HIS A 243 3.48 11.88 -4.25
CA HIS A 243 4.62 11.17 -3.68
C HIS A 243 5.94 11.95 -3.79
N CYS A 244 6.79 11.80 -2.76
CA CYS A 244 8.14 12.31 -2.73
C CYS A 244 9.14 11.19 -2.36
N PRO A 245 9.91 10.65 -3.33
CA PRO A 245 11.00 9.71 -3.04
C PRO A 245 12.24 10.42 -2.48
N HIS A 246 13.24 9.67 -2.00
CA HIS A 246 14.53 10.19 -1.51
C HIS A 246 14.41 11.32 -0.47
N TYR A 247 13.47 11.18 0.47
CA TYR A 247 13.08 12.27 1.35
C TYR A 247 14.15 12.71 2.37
N ASP A 248 15.08 11.81 2.70
CA ASP A 248 16.23 12.04 3.58
C ASP A 248 17.50 12.41 2.82
N SER A 249 17.75 11.79 1.66
CA SER A 249 19.04 11.86 0.97
C SER A 249 19.17 13.05 0.00
N GLN A 250 18.06 13.58 -0.51
CA GLN A 250 18.05 14.76 -1.39
C GLN A 250 17.47 15.97 -0.66
N LEU A 251 18.34 16.77 -0.04
CA LEU A 251 18.00 17.84 0.90
C LEU A 251 16.93 18.83 0.40
N ASP A 252 16.89 19.08 -0.91
CA ASP A 252 15.92 20.02 -1.51
C ASP A 252 14.50 19.43 -1.63
N ARG A 253 14.34 18.09 -1.58
CA ARG A 253 13.04 17.42 -1.78
C ARG A 253 12.07 17.69 -0.64
N ARG A 254 12.52 17.57 0.60
CA ARG A 254 11.68 17.79 1.79
C ARG A 254 11.07 19.19 1.88
N PRO A 255 11.85 20.28 1.85
CA PRO A 255 11.30 21.63 1.88
C PRO A 255 10.45 21.96 0.65
N LEU A 256 10.84 21.49 -0.55
CA LEU A 256 10.06 21.72 -1.76
C LEU A 256 8.70 21.02 -1.69
N TYR A 257 8.66 19.76 -1.27
CA TYR A 257 7.42 18.99 -1.20
C TYR A 257 6.43 19.59 -0.20
N GLN A 258 6.91 19.98 0.98
CA GLN A 258 6.12 20.71 1.97
C GLN A 258 5.56 22.02 1.39
N LYS A 259 6.42 22.80 0.71
CA LYS A 259 6.00 24.05 0.07
C LYS A 259 4.89 23.80 -0.95
N LEU A 260 5.07 22.85 -1.86
CA LEU A 260 4.10 22.56 -2.93
C LEU A 260 2.75 22.08 -2.39
N ILE A 261 2.75 21.32 -1.28
CA ILE A 261 1.50 20.94 -0.60
C ILE A 261 0.87 22.16 0.07
N SER A 262 1.67 23.00 0.74
CA SER A 262 1.15 24.20 1.41
C SER A 262 0.58 25.25 0.47
N THR A 263 1.10 25.34 -0.77
CA THR A 263 0.59 26.25 -1.81
C THR A 263 -0.56 25.65 -2.62
N GLY A 264 -0.89 24.37 -2.40
CA GLY A 264 -1.91 23.64 -3.16
C GLY A 264 -1.49 23.24 -4.58
N GLU A 265 -0.21 23.38 -4.92
CA GLU A 265 0.35 22.93 -6.20
C GLU A 265 0.44 21.39 -6.29
N LEU A 266 0.59 20.71 -5.15
CA LEU A 266 0.48 19.27 -5.00
C LEU A 266 -0.59 18.91 -3.96
N LYS A 267 -1.28 17.80 -4.17
CA LYS A 267 -2.14 17.16 -3.16
C LYS A 267 -1.32 16.67 -1.97
N PRO A 268 -1.91 16.53 -0.78
CA PRO A 268 -1.33 15.76 0.32
C PRO A 268 -0.90 14.36 -0.14
N GLY A 269 0.11 13.79 0.51
CA GLY A 269 0.71 12.57 -0.03
C GLY A 269 1.79 11.95 0.84
N TYR A 270 2.43 10.92 0.32
CA TYR A 270 3.40 10.12 1.05
C TYR A 270 4.82 10.52 0.68
N ALA A 271 5.69 10.65 1.67
CA ALA A 271 7.12 10.79 1.45
C ALA A 271 7.87 9.60 2.04
N CYS A 272 8.90 9.13 1.35
CA CYS A 272 9.69 7.98 1.79
C CYS A 272 11.17 8.31 1.72
N ASP A 273 11.86 8.04 2.81
CA ASP A 273 13.32 7.99 2.85
C ASP A 273 13.84 6.87 1.94
N ASP A 274 15.12 6.91 1.64
CA ASP A 274 15.80 5.75 1.07
C ASP A 274 15.67 4.54 2.00
N ASP A 275 15.44 3.36 1.41
CA ASP A 275 15.15 2.11 2.11
C ASP A 275 13.83 2.09 2.90
N ALA A 276 12.93 3.06 2.70
CA ALA A 276 11.57 3.08 3.23
C ALA A 276 10.50 3.04 2.13
N GLY A 277 9.37 2.40 2.41
CA GLY A 277 8.34 2.12 1.41
C GLY A 277 6.96 1.88 2.00
N ILE A 278 5.96 1.71 1.13
CA ILE A 278 4.58 1.47 1.54
C ILE A 278 3.97 0.38 0.65
N TYR A 279 3.35 -0.61 1.29
CA TYR A 279 2.49 -1.59 0.65
C TYR A 279 1.05 -1.09 0.67
N PHE A 280 0.43 -1.06 -0.51
CA PHE A 280 -0.96 -0.69 -0.74
C PHE A 280 -1.78 -1.90 -1.21
N GLU A 281 -3.02 -1.96 -0.73
CA GLU A 281 -4.08 -2.77 -1.31
C GLU A 281 -5.19 -1.84 -1.81
N ASP A 282 -5.55 -1.98 -3.07
CA ASP A 282 -6.35 -0.98 -3.78
C ASP A 282 -5.74 0.41 -3.60
N HIS A 283 -6.42 1.33 -2.93
CA HIS A 283 -5.94 2.69 -2.69
C HIS A 283 -5.49 2.92 -1.24
N GLU A 284 -5.56 1.89 -0.39
CA GLU A 284 -5.34 2.01 1.04
C GLU A 284 -3.90 1.64 1.42
N PRO A 285 -3.19 2.48 2.21
CA PRO A 285 -1.87 2.14 2.73
C PRO A 285 -2.01 1.07 3.80
N ILE A 286 -1.62 -0.16 3.49
CA ILE A 286 -1.75 -1.29 4.43
C ILE A 286 -0.60 -1.32 5.42
N ARG A 287 0.62 -1.05 4.96
CA ARG A 287 1.83 -1.16 5.80
C ARG A 287 2.95 -0.28 5.27
N ALA A 288 3.52 0.56 6.13
CA ALA A 288 4.81 1.19 5.87
C ALA A 288 5.93 0.20 6.26
N VAL A 289 6.96 0.09 5.41
CA VAL A 289 8.05 -0.88 5.56
C VAL A 289 9.40 -0.21 5.45
N THR A 290 10.41 -0.81 6.09
CA THR A 290 11.79 -0.33 6.02
C THR A 290 12.78 -1.48 5.87
N ALA A 291 13.84 -1.27 5.09
CA ALA A 291 15.00 -2.17 5.05
C ALA A 291 16.13 -1.69 5.97
N ARG A 292 16.11 -0.41 6.37
CA ARG A 292 17.08 0.23 7.25
C ARG A 292 16.37 0.79 8.50
N ALA A 293 17.03 0.72 9.66
CA ALA A 293 16.41 1.02 10.95
C ALA A 293 16.02 2.49 11.16
N ASP A 294 16.78 3.43 10.59
CA ASP A 294 16.56 4.88 10.70
C ASP A 294 15.71 5.47 9.57
N ALA A 295 15.40 4.68 8.54
CA ALA A 295 14.56 5.09 7.43
C ALA A 295 13.10 5.26 7.89
N ARG A 296 12.42 6.28 7.37
CA ARG A 296 11.05 6.62 7.75
C ARG A 296 10.14 6.81 6.56
N VAL A 297 8.85 6.65 6.85
CA VAL A 297 7.75 6.99 5.94
C VAL A 297 6.93 8.09 6.59
N TYR A 298 6.50 9.06 5.78
CA TYR A 298 5.72 10.20 6.23
C TYR A 298 4.44 10.33 5.41
N TYR A 299 3.38 10.80 6.05
CA TYR A 299 2.25 11.40 5.37
C TYR A 299 2.31 12.92 5.57
N VAL A 300 2.32 13.68 4.48
CA VAL A 300 2.50 15.13 4.49
C VAL A 300 1.19 15.78 4.06
N SER A 301 0.65 16.65 4.90
CA SER A 301 -0.66 17.26 4.69
C SER A 301 -0.80 18.60 5.41
N MET A 302 -1.85 19.37 5.08
CA MET A 302 -2.23 20.57 5.82
C MET A 302 -3.16 20.19 6.97
N VAL A 303 -2.79 20.56 8.20
CA VAL A 303 -3.60 20.38 9.41
C VAL A 303 -3.72 21.73 10.11
N ASN A 304 -4.95 22.18 10.34
CA ASN A 304 -5.24 23.49 10.96
C ASN A 304 -4.51 24.68 10.28
N GLY A 305 -4.38 24.64 8.96
CA GLY A 305 -3.71 25.70 8.19
C GLY A 305 -2.18 25.66 8.23
N GLN A 306 -1.56 24.63 8.82
CA GLN A 306 -0.11 24.45 8.86
C GLN A 306 0.30 23.15 8.17
N ILE A 307 1.48 23.18 7.55
CA ILE A 307 2.08 21.97 6.98
C ILE A 307 2.50 21.03 8.12
N GLN A 308 2.09 19.77 8.04
CA GLN A 308 2.44 18.75 9.01
C GLN A 308 2.97 17.50 8.30
N GLU A 309 4.03 16.93 8.88
CA GLU A 309 4.57 15.63 8.52
C GLU A 309 4.25 14.64 9.64
N GLN A 310 3.40 13.67 9.34
CA GLN A 310 3.12 12.57 10.25
C GLN A 310 4.03 11.39 9.91
N VAL A 311 4.93 11.01 10.84
CA VAL A 311 5.71 9.77 10.71
C VAL A 311 4.77 8.57 10.85
N LEU A 312 4.80 7.67 9.89
CA LEU A 312 4.02 6.43 9.92
C LEU A 312 4.80 5.32 10.66
N PRO A 313 4.13 4.49 11.48
CA PRO A 313 4.76 3.30 12.07
C PRO A 313 5.23 2.34 10.98
N THR A 314 6.47 1.88 11.06
CA THR A 314 7.09 1.02 10.04
C THR A 314 7.32 -0.40 10.54
N HIS A 315 7.33 -1.35 9.60
CA HIS A 315 7.73 -2.73 9.82
C HIS A 315 9.04 -3.04 9.09
N SER A 316 10.04 -3.55 9.81
CA SER A 316 11.29 -3.96 9.17
C SER A 316 11.06 -5.19 8.29
N ILE A 317 11.49 -5.12 7.04
CA ILE A 317 11.47 -6.24 6.09
C ILE A 317 12.86 -6.88 5.92
N ASN A 318 13.85 -6.43 6.69
CA ASN A 318 15.23 -6.90 6.60
C ASN A 318 15.50 -8.21 7.39
N THR A 319 14.52 -8.73 8.15
CA THR A 319 14.75 -9.91 8.99
C THR A 319 14.60 -11.23 8.21
N ASP A 320 15.52 -12.17 8.45
CA ASP A 320 15.53 -13.52 7.87
C ASP A 320 14.39 -14.43 8.33
N THR A 321 13.63 -14.02 9.34
CA THR A 321 12.40 -14.71 9.75
C THR A 321 11.27 -14.36 8.78
N SER A 322 10.78 -15.40 8.11
CA SER A 322 9.54 -15.46 7.32
C SER A 322 8.69 -14.19 7.42
N CYS A 323 8.67 -13.39 6.35
CA CYS A 323 7.70 -12.30 6.21
C CYS A 323 6.30 -12.91 6.29
N THR A 324 5.71 -12.95 7.47
CA THR A 324 4.28 -13.16 7.65
C THR A 324 3.59 -11.93 7.08
N ILE A 325 2.97 -12.11 5.92
CA ILE A 325 2.23 -11.09 5.18
C ILE A 325 1.01 -10.65 6.00
#